data_AF-D9VUU1-F1
#
_entry.id   AF-D9VUU1-F1
#
_cell.length_a   1.000
_cell.length_b   1.000
_cell.length_c   1.000
_cell.angle_alpha   90.00
_cell.angle_beta   90.00
_cell.angle_gamma   90.00
#
_symmetry.space_group_name_H-M   'P 1'
#
loop_
_entity.id
_entity.type
_entity.pdbx_description
1 polymer ?
#
loop_
_entity_poly.entity_id
_entity_poly.type
_entity_poly.pdbx_seq_one_letter_code
_entity_poly.pdbx_strand_id
1 'polypeptide(L)'
;MPQRNRRRSLRAALAALSAALLLPVGAGVAAAAPEPGPAPTAAERKLEPALRAQFDGSEKAVFWVYLDSAADLTAAGRQQTRAAKAETVLRTKREHASRTQAEVRRALDAAGAEYTSYWIVNAVRVVGSRKLAGTLAERPEVARIDADDKVSLPTPAEGTREKTAADAVEWNIDRIKAPQVWEQLGVRGEGIVVANIDSGVDHTHPAVNNQYRGKNADGTYDHNYNWFDPAGVCAGAAPCDNNDHGTHTMGTMVG
;
A
#
# COMPACT_ATOMS: atom_id res chain seq x y z
N MET A 1 44.84 -42.18 47.24
CA MET A 1 46.21 -42.74 47.34
C MET A 1 47.07 -42.26 46.16
N PRO A 2 48.42 -42.33 46.23
CA PRO A 2 49.37 -41.62 45.34
C PRO A 2 49.78 -42.48 44.10
N GLN A 3 50.76 -42.15 43.22
CA GLN A 3 51.91 -41.23 43.36
C GLN A 3 52.49 -40.66 42.03
N ARG A 4 52.53 -39.31 41.94
CA ARG A 4 53.70 -38.46 41.58
C ARG A 4 54.86 -39.12 40.77
N ASN A 5 54.95 -38.75 39.48
CA ASN A 5 56.16 -38.23 38.78
C ASN A 5 57.49 -39.03 38.80
N ARG A 6 58.04 -39.39 37.62
CA ARG A 6 59.50 -39.44 37.37
C ARG A 6 59.89 -39.31 35.89
N ARG A 7 61.18 -38.98 35.65
CA ARG A 7 61.75 -38.36 34.44
C ARG A 7 62.58 -39.31 33.56
N ARG A 8 62.65 -38.99 32.25
CA ARG A 8 63.80 -39.04 31.30
C ARG A 8 64.70 -40.29 31.20
N SER A 9 64.83 -40.84 29.98
CA SER A 9 66.10 -41.05 29.20
C SER A 9 65.81 -41.92 27.94
N LEU A 10 65.86 -41.42 26.70
CA LEU A 10 67.03 -41.18 25.81
C LEU A 10 67.41 -42.37 24.88
N ARG A 11 67.45 -42.09 23.56
CA ARG A 11 68.10 -42.85 22.45
C ARG A 11 67.45 -44.19 22.07
N ALA A 12 67.55 -44.69 20.82
CA ALA A 12 67.70 -44.08 19.49
C ALA A 12 67.54 -45.20 18.43
N ALA A 13 66.82 -44.97 17.33
CA ALA A 13 66.94 -45.76 16.10
C ALA A 13 66.35 -45.00 14.90
N LEU A 14 67.10 -44.90 13.81
CA LEU A 14 66.62 -44.38 12.52
C LEU A 14 65.89 -45.50 11.77
N ALA A 15 64.76 -45.17 11.13
CA ALA A 15 64.34 -45.78 9.88
C ALA A 15 63.55 -44.72 9.10
N ALA A 16 64.08 -44.29 7.96
CA ALA A 16 63.44 -43.28 7.13
C ALA A 16 62.34 -43.90 6.25
N LEU A 17 61.16 -43.30 6.22
CA LEU A 17 60.26 -43.43 5.08
C LEU A 17 59.75 -42.04 4.69
N SER A 18 60.30 -41.52 3.60
CA SER A 18 59.98 -40.20 3.04
C SER A 18 58.67 -40.29 2.24
N ALA A 19 57.55 -39.97 2.87
CA ALA A 19 56.27 -39.75 2.19
C ALA A 19 55.94 -38.25 2.19
N ALA A 20 56.53 -37.51 1.24
CA ALA A 20 56.18 -36.12 1.02
C ALA A 20 54.78 -36.04 0.40
N LEU A 21 53.75 -35.88 1.22
CA LEU A 21 52.43 -35.50 0.76
C LEU A 21 52.49 -34.04 0.27
N LEU A 22 52.79 -33.87 -1.01
CA LEU A 22 52.63 -32.60 -1.71
C LEU A 22 51.14 -32.30 -1.81
N LEU A 23 50.60 -31.64 -0.77
CA LEU A 23 49.34 -30.92 -0.91
C LEU A 23 49.55 -29.86 -2.01
N PRO A 24 48.79 -29.90 -3.11
CA PRO A 24 48.80 -28.78 -4.03
C PRO A 24 48.18 -27.60 -3.26
N VAL A 25 49.02 -26.63 -2.89
CA VAL A 25 48.56 -25.28 -2.58
C VAL A 25 48.03 -24.72 -3.89
N GLY A 26 46.79 -25.09 -4.21
CA GLY A 26 46.06 -24.49 -5.30
C GLY A 26 46.06 -23.00 -5.03
N ALA A 27 46.64 -22.22 -5.93
CA ALA A 27 46.46 -20.79 -5.97
C ALA A 27 44.99 -20.53 -6.31
N GLY A 28 44.13 -20.63 -5.29
CA GLY A 28 42.78 -20.15 -5.36
C GLY A 28 42.88 -18.68 -5.68
N VAL A 29 42.59 -18.32 -6.93
CA VAL A 29 42.38 -16.94 -7.31
C VAL A 29 41.28 -16.44 -6.39
N ALA A 30 41.67 -15.60 -5.42
CA ALA A 30 40.71 -14.87 -4.62
C ALA A 30 39.99 -13.96 -5.61
N ALA A 31 38.84 -14.43 -6.09
CA ALA A 31 37.94 -13.61 -6.88
C ALA A 31 37.63 -12.40 -6.01
N ALA A 32 38.19 -11.25 -6.39
CA ALA A 32 37.87 -10.00 -5.73
C ALA A 32 36.35 -9.90 -5.71
N ALA A 33 35.77 -9.63 -4.53
CA ALA A 33 34.36 -9.32 -4.47
C ALA A 33 34.10 -8.20 -5.49
N PRO A 34 33.07 -8.32 -6.35
CA PRO A 34 32.83 -7.33 -7.39
C PRO A 34 32.80 -5.95 -6.74
N GLU A 35 33.59 -5.02 -7.28
CA GLU A 35 33.69 -3.67 -6.72
C GLU A 35 32.27 -3.12 -6.51
N PRO A 36 31.95 -2.57 -5.32
CA PRO A 36 30.64 -2.02 -5.09
C PRO A 36 30.38 -0.95 -6.14
N GLY A 37 29.33 -1.16 -6.94
CA GLY A 37 28.98 -0.25 -8.04
C GLY A 37 28.81 1.20 -7.56
N PRO A 38 28.92 2.18 -8.46
CA PRO A 38 28.85 3.59 -8.10
C PRO A 38 27.60 3.87 -7.25
N ALA A 39 27.79 4.55 -6.13
CA ALA A 39 26.70 4.87 -5.22
C ALA A 39 25.61 5.69 -5.93
N PRO A 40 24.32 5.37 -5.74
CA PRO A 40 23.24 6.02 -6.48
C PRO A 40 23.23 7.53 -6.24
N THR A 41 23.05 8.29 -7.30
CA THR A 41 22.93 9.75 -7.31
C THR A 41 21.78 10.26 -6.43
N ALA A 42 21.76 11.55 -6.14
CA ALA A 42 20.67 12.16 -5.36
C ALA A 42 19.30 11.97 -6.03
N ALA A 43 19.24 11.99 -7.37
CA ALA A 43 18.02 11.69 -8.12
C ALA A 43 17.64 10.19 -8.03
N GLU A 44 18.58 9.27 -8.26
CA GLU A 44 18.30 7.83 -8.16
C GLU A 44 17.82 7.42 -6.76
N ARG A 45 18.33 8.05 -5.70
CA ARG A 45 17.86 7.82 -4.32
C ARG A 45 16.39 8.19 -4.09
N LYS A 46 15.77 8.99 -4.96
CA LYS A 46 14.32 9.26 -4.93
C LYS A 46 13.48 8.13 -5.53
N LEU A 47 14.06 7.29 -6.41
CA LEU A 47 13.35 6.13 -6.97
C LEU A 47 13.41 4.98 -5.97
N GLU A 48 12.25 4.43 -5.64
CA GLU A 48 12.12 3.24 -4.82
C GLU A 48 12.84 2.02 -5.45
N PRO A 49 13.52 1.16 -4.66
CA PRO A 49 14.13 -0.07 -5.17
C PRO A 49 13.17 -1.01 -5.91
N ALA A 50 11.92 -1.15 -5.44
CA ALA A 50 10.90 -1.97 -6.09
C ALA A 50 10.59 -1.48 -7.52
N LEU A 51 10.36 -0.17 -7.68
CA LEU A 51 10.18 0.45 -9.00
C LEU A 51 11.40 0.24 -9.92
N ARG A 52 12.63 0.32 -9.37
CA ARG A 52 13.84 0.03 -10.16
C ARG A 52 13.86 -1.42 -10.65
N ALA A 53 13.40 -2.39 -9.87
CA ALA A 53 13.32 -3.79 -10.30
C ALA A 53 12.19 -4.02 -11.33
N GLN A 54 11.04 -3.33 -11.21
CA GLN A 54 9.96 -3.41 -12.20
C GLN A 54 10.42 -3.00 -13.61
N PHE A 55 11.29 -1.98 -13.70
CA PHE A 55 11.89 -1.54 -14.97
C PHE A 55 12.90 -2.52 -15.59
N ASP A 56 13.37 -3.54 -14.88
CA ASP A 56 14.22 -4.59 -15.47
C ASP A 56 13.40 -5.66 -16.21
N GLY A 57 12.09 -5.75 -15.93
CA GLY A 57 11.16 -6.66 -16.60
C GLY A 57 10.22 -6.00 -17.62
N SER A 58 10.22 -4.67 -17.76
CA SER A 58 9.30 -3.93 -18.63
C SER A 58 9.83 -2.57 -19.08
N GLU A 59 9.55 -2.18 -20.32
CA GLU A 59 9.88 -0.84 -20.87
C GLU A 59 9.18 0.30 -20.13
N LYS A 60 7.99 0.02 -19.56
CA LYS A 60 7.18 0.97 -18.79
C LYS A 60 6.68 0.33 -17.50
N ALA A 61 6.60 1.15 -16.45
CA ALA A 61 5.95 0.82 -15.19
C ALA A 61 4.92 1.91 -14.86
N VAL A 62 4.04 1.61 -13.92
CA VAL A 62 3.23 2.63 -13.26
C VAL A 62 3.91 3.02 -11.97
N PHE A 63 4.01 4.32 -11.72
CA PHE A 63 4.66 4.86 -10.53
C PHE A 63 4.00 6.14 -10.03
N TRP A 64 4.23 6.44 -8.75
CA TRP A 64 3.71 7.61 -8.06
C TRP A 64 4.82 8.61 -7.78
N VAL A 65 4.71 9.79 -8.41
CA VAL A 65 5.62 10.93 -8.18
C VAL A 65 5.03 11.78 -7.06
N TYR A 66 5.65 11.80 -5.90
CA TYR A 66 5.24 12.62 -4.75
C TYR A 66 6.09 13.89 -4.69
N LEU A 67 5.44 15.03 -4.50
CA LEU A 67 6.09 16.33 -4.39
C LEU A 67 6.46 16.67 -2.94
N ASP A 68 7.46 17.55 -2.78
CA ASP A 68 8.10 17.92 -1.51
C ASP A 68 7.30 18.80 -0.57
N SER A 69 6.15 19.30 -1.01
CA SER A 69 5.43 20.38 -0.36
C SER A 69 3.95 20.06 -0.13
N ALA A 70 3.45 20.45 1.05
CA ALA A 70 2.06 20.29 1.46
C ALA A 70 1.33 21.64 1.50
N ALA A 71 0.02 21.61 1.29
CA ALA A 71 -0.83 22.80 1.36
C ALA A 71 -0.99 23.26 2.83
N ASP A 72 -0.82 24.56 3.09
CA ASP A 72 -1.13 25.15 4.40
C ASP A 72 -2.64 25.16 4.65
N LEU A 73 -3.10 24.38 5.63
CA LEU A 73 -4.51 24.27 6.02
C LEU A 73 -4.89 25.14 7.22
N THR A 74 -4.01 26.04 7.69
CA THR A 74 -4.26 26.89 8.85
C THR A 74 -5.53 27.74 8.69
N ALA A 75 -5.82 28.22 7.47
CA ALA A 75 -7.06 28.94 7.17
C ALA A 75 -8.33 28.08 7.32
N ALA A 76 -8.26 26.77 7.04
CA ALA A 76 -9.37 25.84 7.22
C ALA A 76 -9.62 25.54 8.72
N GLY A 77 -8.57 25.59 9.55
CA GLY A 77 -8.69 25.44 11.01
C GLY A 77 -9.48 26.56 11.70
N ARG A 78 -9.62 27.73 11.07
CA ARG A 78 -10.36 28.89 11.61
C ARG A 78 -11.85 28.95 11.20
N GLN A 79 -12.29 28.03 10.34
CA GLN A 79 -13.66 28.03 9.80
C GLN A 79 -14.66 27.54 10.83
N GLN A 80 -15.79 28.25 10.96
CA GLN A 80 -16.80 27.99 11.98
C GLN A 80 -17.72 26.80 11.65
N THR A 81 -17.90 26.47 10.36
CA THR A 81 -18.78 25.37 9.93
C THR A 81 -18.00 24.28 9.20
N ARG A 82 -18.49 23.04 9.28
CA ARG A 82 -17.91 21.89 8.55
C ARG A 82 -17.88 22.14 7.04
N ALA A 83 -18.91 22.79 6.50
CA ALA A 83 -19.00 23.13 5.07
C ALA A 83 -17.91 24.12 4.65
N ALA A 84 -17.79 25.28 5.33
CA ALA A 84 -16.76 26.27 5.03
C ALA A 84 -15.33 25.71 5.24
N LYS A 85 -15.15 24.84 6.23
CA LYS A 85 -13.89 24.09 6.43
C LYS A 85 -13.58 23.19 5.25
N ALA A 86 -14.54 22.38 4.79
CA ALA A 86 -14.37 21.46 3.67
C ALA A 86 -14.08 22.20 2.36
N GLU A 87 -14.81 23.28 2.06
CA GLU A 87 -14.58 24.14 0.90
C GLU A 87 -13.18 24.77 0.94
N THR A 88 -12.76 25.28 2.09
CA THR A 88 -11.42 25.85 2.27
C THR A 88 -10.33 24.79 2.03
N VAL A 89 -10.46 23.57 2.59
CA VAL A 89 -9.50 22.48 2.34
C VAL A 89 -9.47 22.10 0.85
N LEU A 90 -10.63 21.93 0.22
CA LEU A 90 -10.76 21.55 -1.18
C LEU A 90 -10.06 22.57 -2.09
N ARG A 91 -10.40 23.84 -1.94
CA ARG A 91 -9.82 24.94 -2.72
C ARG A 91 -8.32 25.03 -2.49
N THR A 92 -7.87 25.11 -1.23
CA THR A 92 -6.46 25.29 -0.90
C THR A 92 -5.58 24.12 -1.37
N LYS A 93 -6.04 22.87 -1.25
CA LYS A 93 -5.28 21.72 -1.77
C LYS A 93 -5.26 21.68 -3.31
N ARG A 94 -6.38 21.97 -3.99
CA ARG A 94 -6.42 22.03 -5.46
C ARG A 94 -5.53 23.13 -6.03
N GLU A 95 -5.58 24.34 -5.45
CA GLU A 95 -4.71 25.45 -5.81
C GLU A 95 -3.22 25.12 -5.58
N HIS A 96 -2.88 24.51 -4.43
CA HIS A 96 -1.52 24.10 -4.11
C HIS A 96 -0.98 23.06 -5.09
N ALA A 97 -1.73 21.97 -5.31
CA ALA A 97 -1.34 20.92 -6.24
C ALA A 97 -1.23 21.44 -7.68
N SER A 98 -2.17 22.30 -8.12
CA SER A 98 -2.12 22.92 -9.46
C SER A 98 -0.82 23.70 -9.69
N ARG A 99 -0.39 24.51 -8.71
CA ARG A 99 0.86 25.27 -8.79
C ARG A 99 2.10 24.38 -8.70
N THR A 100 2.17 23.51 -7.69
CA THR A 100 3.38 22.71 -7.42
C THR A 100 3.61 21.62 -8.47
N GLN A 101 2.55 21.01 -9.00
CA GLN A 101 2.66 19.98 -10.04
C GLN A 101 2.83 20.54 -11.46
N ALA A 102 2.74 21.85 -11.68
CA ALA A 102 2.78 22.45 -13.02
C ALA A 102 4.03 22.05 -13.84
N GLU A 103 5.19 22.06 -13.18
CA GLU A 103 6.49 21.74 -13.77
C GLU A 103 6.64 20.24 -14.11
N VAL A 104 6.22 19.37 -13.19
CA VAL A 104 6.15 17.91 -13.38
C VAL A 104 5.17 17.57 -14.51
N ARG A 105 3.98 18.16 -14.51
CA ARG A 105 2.95 17.94 -15.53
C ARG A 105 3.41 18.38 -16.92
N ARG A 106 4.02 19.56 -17.07
CA ARG A 106 4.60 19.98 -18.35
C ARG A 106 5.67 19.01 -18.87
N ALA A 107 6.48 18.42 -17.98
CA ALA A 107 7.46 17.40 -18.38
C ALA A 107 6.79 16.10 -18.86
N LEU A 108 5.67 15.70 -18.24
CA LEU A 108 4.87 14.55 -18.64
C LEU A 108 4.14 14.79 -19.97
N ASP A 109 3.52 15.97 -20.13
CA ASP A 109 2.88 16.41 -21.37
C ASP A 109 3.89 16.39 -22.54
N ALA A 110 5.09 16.97 -22.33
CA ALA A 110 6.16 17.00 -23.32
C ALA A 110 6.76 15.62 -23.64
N ALA A 111 6.66 14.66 -22.71
CA ALA A 111 7.06 13.27 -22.91
C ALA A 111 5.96 12.40 -23.55
N GLY A 112 4.75 12.93 -23.76
CA GLY A 112 3.59 12.15 -24.20
C GLY A 112 3.20 11.05 -23.23
N ALA A 113 3.47 11.23 -21.93
CA ALA A 113 3.19 10.24 -20.90
C ALA A 113 1.73 10.29 -20.44
N GLU A 114 1.13 9.13 -20.19
CA GLU A 114 -0.16 9.05 -19.49
C GLU A 114 0.06 9.35 -18.01
N TYR A 115 -0.74 10.25 -17.43
CA TYR A 115 -0.67 10.56 -16.02
C TYR A 115 -2.01 11.02 -15.44
N THR A 116 -2.16 10.90 -14.12
CA THR A 116 -3.31 11.40 -13.36
C THR A 116 -2.82 12.20 -12.15
N SER A 117 -3.35 13.41 -11.96
CA SER A 117 -2.99 14.32 -10.87
C SER A 117 -3.85 14.07 -9.62
N TYR A 118 -3.22 13.88 -8.47
CA TYR A 118 -3.86 13.63 -7.17
C TYR A 118 -3.55 14.76 -6.19
N TRP A 119 -4.48 15.71 -6.10
CA TRP A 119 -4.36 16.94 -5.32
C TRP A 119 -4.41 16.74 -3.79
N ILE A 120 -4.95 15.62 -3.30
CA ILE A 120 -5.09 15.38 -1.84
C ILE A 120 -3.73 15.18 -1.16
N VAL A 121 -2.84 14.42 -1.79
CA VAL A 121 -1.51 14.03 -1.27
C VAL A 121 -0.35 14.71 -2.02
N ASN A 122 -0.67 15.65 -2.91
CA ASN A 122 0.27 16.30 -3.83
C ASN A 122 1.14 15.30 -4.61
N ALA A 123 0.50 14.36 -5.30
CA ALA A 123 1.19 13.35 -6.12
C ALA A 123 0.64 13.32 -7.56
N VAL A 124 1.39 12.67 -8.45
CA VAL A 124 1.00 12.36 -9.82
C VAL A 124 1.28 10.87 -10.09
N ARG A 125 0.25 10.11 -10.47
CA ARG A 125 0.42 8.74 -10.98
C ARG A 125 0.81 8.82 -12.44
N VAL A 126 1.85 8.09 -12.85
CA VAL A 126 2.44 8.17 -14.19
C VAL A 126 2.62 6.77 -14.76
N VAL A 127 2.31 6.59 -16.05
CA VAL A 127 2.71 5.42 -16.84
C VAL A 127 3.90 5.80 -17.71
N GLY A 128 5.10 5.34 -17.36
CA GLY A 128 6.35 5.86 -17.91
C GLY A 128 7.51 4.88 -17.89
N SER A 129 8.60 5.24 -18.55
CA SER A 129 9.83 4.42 -18.61
C SER A 129 10.84 4.81 -17.52
N ARG A 130 11.86 3.96 -17.31
CA ARG A 130 12.99 4.22 -16.39
C ARG A 130 13.63 5.59 -16.63
N LYS A 131 13.81 5.97 -17.90
CA LYS A 131 14.37 7.27 -18.30
C LYS A 131 13.50 8.43 -17.82
N LEU A 132 12.18 8.34 -18.00
CA LEU A 132 11.24 9.36 -17.55
C LEU A 132 11.23 9.49 -16.03
N ALA A 133 11.19 8.37 -15.30
CA ALA A 133 11.29 8.37 -13.83
C ALA A 133 12.61 9.05 -13.35
N GLY A 134 13.74 8.75 -13.99
CA GLY A 134 15.02 9.42 -13.73
C GLY A 134 14.96 10.94 -13.96
N THR A 135 14.48 11.38 -15.12
CA THR A 135 14.30 12.81 -15.46
C THR A 135 13.37 13.53 -14.48
N LEU A 136 12.32 12.86 -13.98
CA LEU A 136 11.43 13.44 -12.97
C LEU A 136 12.11 13.53 -11.59
N ALA A 137 12.96 12.58 -11.23
CA ALA A 137 13.68 12.60 -9.96
C ALA A 137 14.78 13.68 -9.87
N GLU A 138 15.35 14.11 -11.00
CA GLU A 138 16.27 15.25 -11.08
C GLU A 138 15.60 16.58 -10.68
N ARG A 139 14.26 16.66 -10.76
CA ARG A 139 13.50 17.87 -10.42
C ARG A 139 13.55 18.16 -8.91
N PRO A 140 13.81 19.41 -8.48
CA PRO A 140 13.87 19.75 -7.07
C PRO A 140 12.54 19.52 -6.34
N GLU A 141 11.40 19.83 -6.97
CA GLU A 141 10.06 19.72 -6.40
C GLU A 141 9.57 18.28 -6.17
N VAL A 142 10.26 17.28 -6.72
CA VAL A 142 9.94 15.85 -6.52
C VAL A 142 10.67 15.35 -5.28
N ALA A 143 9.94 14.84 -4.29
CA ALA A 143 10.52 14.25 -3.08
C ALA A 143 10.94 12.80 -3.30
N ARG A 144 10.05 11.99 -3.90
CA ARG A 144 10.24 10.55 -4.10
C ARG A 144 9.35 10.02 -5.24
N ILE A 145 9.73 8.88 -5.79
CA ILE A 145 9.02 8.15 -6.84
C ILE A 145 8.90 6.68 -6.42
N ASP A 146 7.68 6.25 -6.13
CA ASP A 146 7.35 4.91 -5.62
C ASP A 146 6.69 4.06 -6.71
N ALA A 147 6.73 2.74 -6.55
CA ALA A 147 6.00 1.78 -7.37
C ALA A 147 4.46 1.92 -7.19
N ASP A 148 3.69 1.55 -8.22
CA ASP A 148 2.24 1.30 -8.09
C ASP A 148 2.03 -0.14 -7.56
N ASP A 149 2.27 -0.33 -6.26
CA ASP A 149 2.22 -1.65 -5.63
C ASP A 149 0.79 -2.19 -5.51
N LYS A 150 0.65 -3.50 -5.77
CA LYS A 150 -0.63 -4.21 -5.68
C LYS A 150 -0.88 -4.73 -4.27
N VAL A 151 -1.98 -4.30 -3.68
CA VAL A 151 -2.52 -4.90 -2.45
C VAL A 151 -3.48 -6.03 -2.84
N SER A 152 -3.27 -7.22 -2.29
CA SER A 152 -4.18 -8.35 -2.43
C SER A 152 -5.16 -8.41 -1.26
N LEU A 153 -6.39 -8.86 -1.53
CA LEU A 153 -7.36 -9.17 -0.47
C LEU A 153 -6.82 -10.29 0.45
N PRO A 154 -7.08 -10.23 1.77
CA PRO A 154 -6.72 -11.31 2.67
C PRO A 154 -7.53 -12.55 2.34
N THR A 155 -6.88 -13.72 2.29
CA THR A 155 -7.60 -15.00 2.17
C THR A 155 -8.31 -15.31 3.49
N PRO A 156 -9.65 -15.46 3.52
CA PRO A 156 -10.36 -15.84 4.73
C PRO A 156 -9.92 -17.22 5.24
N ALA A 157 -9.90 -17.41 6.55
CA ALA A 157 -9.76 -18.75 7.13
C ALA A 157 -11.02 -19.58 6.86
N GLU A 158 -10.86 -20.89 6.63
CA GLU A 158 -12.01 -21.79 6.52
C GLU A 158 -12.79 -21.82 7.85
N GLY A 159 -14.09 -21.62 7.77
CA GLY A 159 -15.01 -21.63 8.92
C GLY A 159 -16.16 -22.60 8.70
N THR A 160 -16.66 -23.18 9.79
CA THR A 160 -17.91 -23.92 9.78
C THR A 160 -19.09 -22.96 9.66
N ARG A 161 -19.93 -23.10 8.63
CA ARG A 161 -21.19 -22.35 8.52
C ARG A 161 -22.10 -22.72 9.70
N GLU A 162 -22.24 -21.81 10.65
CA GLU A 162 -23.21 -21.95 11.72
C GLU A 162 -24.64 -21.74 11.21
N LYS A 163 -25.61 -22.32 11.92
CA LYS A 163 -27.04 -22.08 11.69
C LYS A 163 -27.52 -20.98 12.63
N THR A 164 -27.14 -19.74 12.32
CA THR A 164 -27.76 -18.56 12.95
C THR A 164 -29.21 -18.41 12.48
N ALA A 165 -30.06 -17.87 13.35
CA ALA A 165 -31.36 -17.37 12.92
C ALA A 165 -31.15 -16.11 12.07
N ALA A 166 -32.05 -15.85 11.12
CA ALA A 166 -32.09 -14.56 10.45
C ALA A 166 -32.28 -13.43 11.48
N ASP A 167 -31.66 -12.28 11.21
CA ASP A 167 -31.77 -11.04 12.01
C ASP A 167 -31.30 -11.18 13.49
N ALA A 168 -30.51 -12.21 13.80
CA ALA A 168 -29.92 -12.39 15.13
C ALA A 168 -28.56 -11.68 15.25
N VAL A 169 -28.33 -10.98 16.37
CA VAL A 169 -27.04 -10.35 16.67
C VAL A 169 -25.93 -11.39 16.71
N GLU A 170 -24.91 -11.20 15.88
CA GLU A 170 -23.78 -12.11 15.78
C GLU A 170 -22.85 -12.02 17.00
N TRP A 171 -22.15 -13.13 17.29
CA TRP A 171 -21.31 -13.27 18.47
C TRP A 171 -20.24 -12.17 18.59
N ASN A 172 -19.69 -11.70 17.46
CA ASN A 172 -18.67 -10.65 17.41
C ASN A 172 -19.26 -9.28 17.78
N ILE A 173 -20.51 -9.02 17.39
CA ILE A 173 -21.24 -7.78 17.67
C ILE A 173 -21.66 -7.72 19.15
N ASP A 174 -22.14 -8.84 19.72
CA ASP A 174 -22.33 -8.93 21.18
C ASP A 174 -20.98 -8.80 21.93
N ARG A 175 -19.91 -9.42 21.43
CA ARG A 175 -18.62 -9.45 22.12
C ARG A 175 -18.01 -8.07 22.35
N ILE A 176 -18.27 -7.12 21.45
CA ILE A 176 -17.90 -5.69 21.56
C ILE A 176 -18.96 -4.84 22.27
N LYS A 177 -20.07 -5.45 22.72
CA LYS A 177 -21.18 -4.82 23.46
C LYS A 177 -21.93 -3.71 22.69
N ALA A 178 -21.97 -3.80 21.37
CA ALA A 178 -22.79 -2.91 20.54
C ALA A 178 -24.29 -2.90 20.93
N PRO A 179 -24.93 -4.04 21.27
CA PRO A 179 -26.33 -4.04 21.74
C PRO A 179 -26.57 -3.16 22.97
N GLN A 180 -25.60 -3.08 23.90
CA GLN A 180 -25.74 -2.23 25.08
C GLN A 180 -25.78 -0.73 24.73
N VAL A 181 -25.06 -0.31 23.68
CA VAL A 181 -25.12 1.06 23.16
C VAL A 181 -26.48 1.34 22.52
N TRP A 182 -27.00 0.39 21.73
CA TRP A 182 -28.30 0.50 21.08
C TRP A 182 -29.44 0.57 22.11
N GLU A 183 -29.41 -0.30 23.13
CA GLU A 183 -30.46 -0.41 24.15
C GLU A 183 -30.41 0.70 25.21
N GLN A 184 -29.23 1.03 25.73
CA GLN A 184 -29.10 1.93 26.89
C GLN A 184 -28.95 3.40 26.49
N LEU A 185 -28.39 3.68 25.30
CA LEU A 185 -28.16 5.05 24.81
C LEU A 185 -29.05 5.42 23.63
N GLY A 186 -29.71 4.45 22.98
CA GLY A 186 -30.56 4.70 21.80
C GLY A 186 -29.78 5.16 20.57
N VAL A 187 -28.47 4.92 20.50
CA VAL A 187 -27.58 5.37 19.42
C VAL A 187 -27.26 4.18 18.51
N ARG A 188 -27.73 4.19 17.26
CA ARG A 188 -27.46 3.12 16.28
C ARG A 188 -26.59 3.56 15.09
N GLY A 189 -26.22 4.85 15.02
CA GLY A 189 -25.37 5.41 13.97
C GLY A 189 -26.10 6.37 13.02
N GLU A 190 -27.30 6.79 13.38
CA GLU A 190 -28.15 7.70 12.61
C GLU A 190 -27.39 8.99 12.23
N GLY A 191 -27.42 9.33 10.94
CA GLY A 191 -26.73 10.52 10.40
C GLY A 191 -25.22 10.36 10.18
N ILE A 192 -24.64 9.20 10.52
CA ILE A 192 -23.25 8.85 10.20
C ILE A 192 -23.19 8.14 8.83
N VAL A 193 -22.14 8.39 8.07
CA VAL A 193 -21.85 7.71 6.80
C VAL A 193 -20.55 6.95 6.95
N VAL A 194 -20.59 5.63 6.76
CA VAL A 194 -19.43 4.75 6.68
C VAL A 194 -19.09 4.56 5.19
N ALA A 195 -17.80 4.53 4.86
CA ALA A 195 -17.31 4.26 3.52
C ALA A 195 -16.32 3.09 3.56
N ASN A 196 -16.37 2.23 2.55
CA ASN A 196 -15.51 1.05 2.43
C ASN A 196 -14.62 1.17 1.17
N ILE A 197 -13.43 0.57 1.20
CA ILE A 197 -12.52 0.41 0.06
C ILE A 197 -12.15 -1.08 0.04
N ASP A 198 -12.81 -1.82 -0.84
CA ASP A 198 -12.85 -3.29 -0.83
C ASP A 198 -13.19 -3.82 -2.24
N SER A 199 -13.47 -5.12 -2.40
CA SER A 199 -13.90 -5.75 -3.66
C SER A 199 -15.20 -5.21 -4.25
N GLY A 200 -15.99 -4.51 -3.43
CA GLY A 200 -17.25 -3.89 -3.81
C GLY A 200 -18.33 -4.13 -2.76
N VAL A 201 -19.60 -3.95 -3.13
CA VAL A 201 -20.76 -4.29 -2.29
C VAL A 201 -21.92 -4.66 -3.21
N ASP A 202 -22.58 -5.79 -2.96
CA ASP A 202 -23.94 -6.01 -3.47
C ASP A 202 -24.90 -5.05 -2.75
N HIS A 203 -25.09 -3.89 -3.37
CA HIS A 203 -25.99 -2.86 -2.87
C HIS A 203 -27.47 -3.29 -2.85
N THR A 204 -27.83 -4.41 -3.48
CA THR A 204 -29.19 -4.98 -3.46
C THR A 204 -29.41 -5.98 -2.34
N HIS A 205 -28.34 -6.44 -1.67
CA HIS A 205 -28.43 -7.42 -0.58
C HIS A 205 -29.31 -6.90 0.58
N PRO A 206 -30.31 -7.66 1.06
CA PRO A 206 -31.32 -7.15 2.00
C PRO A 206 -30.77 -6.49 3.28
N ALA A 207 -29.65 -6.99 3.81
CA ALA A 207 -29.02 -6.46 5.02
C ALA A 207 -28.45 -5.05 4.84
N VAL A 208 -27.94 -4.68 3.66
CA VAL A 208 -27.26 -3.37 3.44
C VAL A 208 -28.07 -2.41 2.56
N ASN A 209 -29.08 -2.92 1.85
CA ASN A 209 -29.80 -2.16 0.83
C ASN A 209 -30.53 -0.93 1.38
N ASN A 210 -31.08 -1.01 2.59
CA ASN A 210 -31.81 0.11 3.21
C ASN A 210 -30.89 1.20 3.78
N GLN A 211 -29.63 0.85 4.02
CA GLN A 211 -28.59 1.68 4.62
C GLN A 211 -27.68 2.30 3.55
N TYR A 212 -27.73 1.81 2.30
CA TYR A 212 -26.97 2.36 1.19
C TYR A 212 -27.37 3.82 0.93
N ARG A 213 -26.43 4.74 1.15
CA ARG A 213 -26.61 6.19 0.97
C ARG A 213 -27.08 6.59 -0.44
N GLY A 214 -26.85 5.74 -1.44
CA GLY A 214 -27.34 5.95 -2.80
C GLY A 214 -28.76 5.47 -3.05
N LYS A 215 -29.49 4.92 -2.08
CA LYS A 215 -30.91 4.54 -2.23
C LYS A 215 -31.83 5.73 -1.92
N ASN A 216 -32.70 6.07 -2.86
CA ASN A 216 -33.70 7.11 -2.73
C ASN A 216 -34.96 6.60 -2.01
N ALA A 217 -35.78 7.51 -1.49
CA ALA A 217 -37.01 7.18 -0.76
C ALA A 217 -38.09 6.51 -1.63
N ASP A 218 -38.01 6.64 -2.96
CA ASP A 218 -38.87 5.96 -3.94
C ASP A 218 -38.36 4.57 -4.34
N GLY A 219 -37.23 4.12 -3.78
CA GLY A 219 -36.58 2.85 -4.09
C GLY A 219 -35.65 2.88 -5.31
N THR A 220 -35.49 4.02 -5.98
CA THR A 220 -34.47 4.20 -7.04
C THR A 220 -33.07 4.36 -6.44
N TYR A 221 -32.04 4.30 -7.29
CA TYR A 221 -30.65 4.50 -6.86
C TYR A 221 -29.97 5.67 -7.57
N ASP A 222 -29.25 6.48 -6.82
CA ASP A 222 -28.23 7.42 -7.30
C ASP A 222 -26.84 7.00 -6.78
N HIS A 223 -26.03 6.45 -7.69
CA HIS A 223 -24.67 6.01 -7.38
C HIS A 223 -23.65 7.17 -7.37
N ASN A 224 -24.01 8.38 -7.84
CA ASN A 224 -23.10 9.52 -7.92
C ASN A 224 -22.61 9.92 -6.52
N TYR A 225 -21.28 9.95 -6.35
CA TYR A 225 -20.63 10.21 -5.05
C TYR A 225 -21.03 9.22 -3.92
N ASN A 226 -21.60 8.06 -4.27
CA ASN A 226 -21.96 6.96 -3.38
C ASN A 226 -21.24 5.64 -3.73
N TRP A 227 -20.67 5.56 -4.93
CA TRP A 227 -19.90 4.41 -5.44
C TRP A 227 -18.79 4.90 -6.37
N PHE A 228 -17.69 4.15 -6.43
CA PHE A 228 -16.64 4.34 -7.43
C PHE A 228 -15.83 3.05 -7.59
N ASP A 229 -15.73 2.57 -8.83
CA ASP A 229 -14.87 1.45 -9.21
C ASP A 229 -13.61 1.99 -9.92
N PRO A 230 -12.43 2.01 -9.27
CA PRO A 230 -11.18 2.44 -9.89
C PRO A 230 -10.56 1.38 -10.83
N ALA A 231 -11.02 0.13 -10.78
CA ALA A 231 -10.46 -0.99 -11.53
C ALA A 231 -11.27 -1.33 -12.80
N GLY A 232 -12.53 -0.89 -12.89
CA GLY A 232 -13.43 -1.19 -14.00
C GLY A 232 -13.84 -2.67 -14.04
N VAL A 233 -13.95 -3.30 -12.88
CA VAL A 233 -14.36 -4.71 -12.72
C VAL A 233 -15.87 -4.89 -12.78
N CYS A 234 -16.65 -3.88 -12.39
CA CYS A 234 -18.10 -3.90 -12.51
C CYS A 234 -18.53 -3.54 -13.95
N ALA A 235 -19.49 -4.29 -14.50
CA ALA A 235 -19.96 -4.13 -15.88
C ALA A 235 -20.75 -2.83 -16.17
N GLY A 236 -20.94 -1.97 -15.17
CA GLY A 236 -21.68 -0.72 -15.29
C GLY A 236 -21.46 0.21 -14.08
N ALA A 237 -22.20 1.33 -14.05
CA ALA A 237 -22.04 2.36 -13.02
C ALA A 237 -22.66 2.03 -11.65
N ALA A 238 -23.28 0.85 -11.50
CA ALA A 238 -23.85 0.39 -10.23
C ALA A 238 -22.80 -0.35 -9.39
N PRO A 239 -22.92 -0.34 -8.04
CA PRO A 239 -22.12 -1.20 -7.18
C PRO A 239 -22.34 -2.67 -7.52
N CYS A 240 -21.24 -3.36 -7.76
CA CYS A 240 -21.17 -4.81 -7.71
C CYS A 240 -20.17 -5.21 -6.63
N ASP A 241 -20.10 -6.50 -6.31
CA ASP A 241 -18.99 -7.12 -5.61
C ASP A 241 -18.52 -8.30 -6.48
N ASN A 242 -17.21 -8.41 -6.70
CA ASN A 242 -16.62 -9.49 -7.51
C ASN A 242 -15.92 -10.57 -6.66
N ASN A 243 -16.03 -10.50 -5.32
CA ASN A 243 -15.35 -11.40 -4.40
C ASN A 243 -16.17 -11.82 -3.15
N ASP A 244 -17.30 -11.15 -2.88
CA ASP A 244 -18.12 -11.25 -1.66
C ASP A 244 -17.48 -10.66 -0.38
N HIS A 245 -16.16 -10.43 -0.36
CA HIS A 245 -15.45 -9.89 0.80
C HIS A 245 -15.97 -8.50 1.22
N GLY A 246 -16.15 -7.58 0.27
CA GLY A 246 -16.62 -6.23 0.53
C GLY A 246 -18.09 -6.14 0.96
N THR A 247 -18.94 -7.05 0.45
CA THR A 247 -20.32 -7.22 0.92
C THR A 247 -20.34 -7.74 2.36
N HIS A 248 -19.47 -8.70 2.70
CA HIS A 248 -19.33 -9.22 4.06
C HIS A 248 -18.80 -8.15 5.04
N THR A 249 -17.74 -7.41 4.67
CA THR A 249 -17.19 -6.35 5.53
C THR A 249 -18.18 -5.20 5.72
N MET A 250 -18.91 -4.80 4.66
CA MET A 250 -19.97 -3.81 4.78
C MET A 250 -21.14 -4.30 5.65
N GLY A 251 -21.61 -5.54 5.44
CA GLY A 251 -22.65 -6.15 6.28
C GLY A 251 -22.26 -6.18 7.78
N THR A 252 -20.99 -6.43 8.09
CA THR A 252 -20.48 -6.38 9.47
C THR A 252 -20.58 -4.97 10.09
N MET A 253 -20.59 -3.91 9.28
CA MET A 253 -20.59 -2.51 9.74
C MET A 253 -21.98 -1.86 9.74
N VAL A 254 -22.85 -2.20 8.78
CA VAL A 254 -24.14 -1.52 8.56
C VAL A 254 -25.33 -2.46 8.28
N GLY A 255 -25.14 -3.77 8.45
CA GLY A 255 -26.20 -4.78 8.33
C GLY A 255 -27.32 -4.66 9.35
#